data_AF-A0A2V8SF24-F1
#
_entry.id   AF-A0A2V8SF24-F1
#
_cell.length_a   1.000
_cell.length_b   1.000
_cell.length_c   1.000
_cell.angle_alpha   90.00
_cell.angle_beta   90.00
_cell.angle_gamma   90.00
#
_symmetry.space_group_name_H-M   'P 1'
#
loop_
_entity.id
_entity.type
_entity.pdbx_description
1 polymer ?
#
loop_
_entity_poly.entity_id
_entity_poly.type
_entity_poly.pdbx_seq_one_letter_code
_entity_poly.pdbx_strand_id
1 'polypeptide(L)' 'MPGRTACDASPAGGTTGATATAATARPRGLADKEDFMLQVGSEAPDFHVKDHHGRDVRLGDFAGKTVVLWFYPKADTPG' A
#
# COMPACT_ATOMS: atom_id res chain seq x y z
N MET A 1 10.52 35.95 39.58
CA MET A 1 9.97 36.14 38.23
C MET A 1 9.27 34.85 37.79
N PRO A 2 7.95 34.68 37.91
CA PRO A 2 7.28 33.56 37.25
C PRO A 2 7.03 33.90 35.77
N GLY A 3 7.83 33.29 34.91
CA GLY A 3 7.68 33.34 33.46
C GLY A 3 6.39 32.64 33.03
N ARG A 4 5.71 33.30 32.11
CA ARG A 4 4.40 32.97 31.56
C ARG A 4 4.64 32.11 30.33
N THR A 5 4.07 30.90 30.29
CA THR A 5 3.85 30.21 29.02
C THR A 5 2.42 29.72 29.00
N ALA A 6 1.58 30.48 28.30
CA ALA A 6 0.29 30.03 27.84
C ALA A 6 0.53 29.01 26.72
N CYS A 7 -0.03 27.80 26.88
CA CYS A 7 -0.26 26.89 25.76
C CYS A 7 -1.75 27.03 25.42
N ASP A 8 -2.05 27.73 24.33
CA ASP A 8 -3.41 27.82 23.79
C ASP A 8 -3.41 27.59 22.26
N ALA A 9 -4.42 26.82 21.84
CA ALA A 9 -4.92 26.54 20.49
C ALA A 9 -4.02 25.69 19.55
N SER A 10 -4.53 24.76 18.73
CA SER A 10 -5.85 24.68 18.09
C SER A 10 -6.11 23.25 17.52
N PRO A 11 -7.36 22.91 17.09
CA PRO A 11 -7.87 21.56 16.90
C PRO A 11 -7.78 21.06 15.46
N ALA A 12 -7.93 19.75 15.28
CA ALA A 12 -8.47 19.17 14.05
C ALA A 12 -9.23 17.89 14.36
N GLY A 13 -10.56 17.98 14.32
CA GLY A 13 -11.43 16.83 14.17
C GLY A 13 -11.29 16.24 12.77
N GLY A 14 -11.55 14.94 12.68
CA GLY A 14 -11.55 14.18 11.42
C GLY A 14 -12.18 12.83 11.67
N THR A 15 -13.50 12.83 11.76
CA THR A 15 -14.36 11.64 11.74
C THR A 15 -14.31 10.98 10.36
N THR A 16 -14.93 9.79 10.27
CA THR A 16 -15.20 8.97 9.07
C THR A 16 -14.07 7.98 8.78
N GLY A 17 -14.22 6.67 8.83
CA GLY A 17 -15.39 5.82 8.73
C GLY A 17 -15.00 4.68 7.79
N ALA A 18 -14.82 3.47 8.32
CA ALA A 18 -14.67 2.27 7.51
C ALA A 18 -15.17 1.06 8.32
N THR A 19 -16.49 0.95 8.46
CA THR A 19 -17.15 -0.33 8.61
C THR A 19 -16.82 -1.17 7.37
N ALA A 20 -15.84 -2.06 7.50
CA ALA A 20 -15.66 -3.14 6.55
C ALA A 20 -16.81 -4.12 6.75
N THR A 21 -17.86 -3.98 5.95
CA THR A 21 -18.89 -5.01 5.80
C THR A 21 -18.21 -6.24 5.21
N ALA A 22 -17.98 -7.24 6.06
CA ALA A 22 -17.49 -8.54 5.65
C ALA A 22 -18.38 -9.09 4.53
N ALA A 23 -17.81 -9.21 3.34
CA ALA A 23 -18.45 -9.85 2.21
C ALA A 23 -18.73 -11.32 2.57
N THR A 24 -19.93 -11.77 2.22
CA THR A 24 -20.46 -13.09 2.55
C THR A 24 -19.48 -14.21 2.15
N ALA A 25 -19.05 -14.99 3.14
CA ALA A 25 -18.19 -16.15 2.92
C ALA A 25 -19.03 -17.29 2.35
N ARG A 26 -18.85 -17.58 1.06
CA ARG A 26 -19.33 -18.79 0.41
C ARG A 26 -18.30 -19.90 0.66
N PRO A 27 -18.68 -21.14 1.02
CA PRO A 27 -17.70 -22.17 1.35
C PRO A 27 -16.98 -22.58 0.05
N ARG A 28 -15.77 -22.04 -0.16
CA ARG A 28 -14.87 -22.50 -1.21
C ARG A 28 -14.15 -23.73 -0.67
N GLY A 29 -14.72 -24.90 -0.98
CA GLY A 29 -13.99 -26.14 -0.91
C GLY A 29 -12.90 -26.16 -1.98
N LEU A 30 -11.71 -26.65 -1.60
CA LEU A 30 -10.70 -27.23 -2.46
C LEU A 30 -10.13 -26.29 -3.55
N ALA A 31 -9.32 -25.31 -3.15
CA ALA A 31 -8.49 -24.56 -4.11
C ALA A 31 -7.11 -24.15 -3.55
N ASP A 32 -6.62 -24.72 -2.46
CA ASP A 32 -5.42 -24.21 -1.77
C ASP A 32 -4.07 -24.54 -2.45
N LYS A 33 -4.04 -24.84 -3.76
CA LYS A 33 -2.79 -25.19 -4.47
C LYS A 33 -2.52 -24.47 -5.79
N GLU A 34 -3.37 -23.54 -6.22
CA GLU A 34 -3.17 -22.80 -7.48
C GLU A 34 -3.50 -21.29 -7.34
N ASP A 35 -3.27 -20.70 -6.16
CA ASP A 35 -3.49 -19.26 -5.86
C ASP A 35 -2.16 -18.45 -5.81
N PHE A 36 -1.07 -18.96 -6.41
CA PHE A 36 0.23 -18.25 -6.39
C PHE A 36 0.47 -17.36 -7.61
N MET A 37 -0.42 -17.42 -8.61
CA MET A 37 -0.31 -16.65 -9.84
C MET A 37 -1.29 -15.48 -9.81
N LEU A 38 -0.76 -14.26 -9.97
CA LEU A 38 -1.54 -13.02 -10.00
C LEU A 38 -2.62 -13.09 -11.09
N GLN A 39 -3.89 -12.95 -10.67
CA GLN A 39 -5.04 -12.97 -11.56
C GLN A 39 -5.37 -11.56 -12.03
N VAL A 40 -5.89 -11.42 -13.25
CA VAL A 40 -6.30 -10.11 -13.75
C VAL A 40 -7.47 -9.58 -12.90
N GLY A 41 -7.34 -8.33 -12.45
CA GLY A 41 -8.34 -7.67 -11.62
C GLY A 41 -8.24 -7.99 -10.12
N SER A 42 -7.32 -8.87 -9.70
CA SER A 42 -6.99 -8.99 -8.28
C SER A 42 -6.26 -7.74 -7.80
N GLU A 43 -6.44 -7.41 -6.52
CA GLU A 43 -5.66 -6.36 -5.88
C GLU A 43 -4.16 -6.66 -5.99
N ALA A 44 -3.38 -5.63 -6.29
CA ALA A 44 -1.93 -5.77 -6.40
C ALA A 44 -1.33 -6.02 -5.01
N PRO A 45 -0.45 -7.03 -4.84
CA PRO A 45 0.19 -7.30 -3.56
C PRO A 45 1.05 -6.13 -3.14
N ASP A 46 1.04 -5.83 -1.84
CA ASP A 46 1.92 -4.79 -1.30
C ASP A 46 3.39 -5.22 -1.42
N PHE A 47 4.25 -4.26 -1.74
CA PHE A 47 5.69 -4.49 -1.83
C PHE A 47 6.46 -3.29 -1.29
N HIS A 48 7.65 -3.59 -0.79
CA HIS A 48 8.59 -2.61 -0.28
C HIS A 48 10.00 -2.97 -0.75
N VAL A 49 10.59 -2.11 -1.58
CA VAL A 49 11.89 -2.35 -2.19
C VAL A 49 12.76 -1.10 -2.10
N LYS A 50 14.07 -1.30 -2.29
CA LYS A 50 15.03 -0.21 -2.41
C LYS A 50 15.21 0.17 -3.88
N ASP A 51 15.19 1.47 -4.18
CA ASP A 51 15.57 1.97 -5.50
C ASP A 51 17.11 1.97 -5.69
N HIS A 52 17.58 2.39 -6.86
CA HIS A 52 19.00 2.49 -7.18
C HIS A 52 19.78 3.51 -6.32
N HIS A 53 19.08 4.39 -5.59
CA HIS A 53 19.66 5.35 -4.66
C HIS A 53 19.53 4.90 -3.19
N GLY A 54 19.02 3.69 -2.94
CA GLY A 54 18.79 3.16 -1.60
C GLY A 54 17.58 3.75 -0.86
N ARG A 55 16.70 4.47 -1.57
CA ARG A 55 15.44 4.97 -1.00
C ARG A 55 14.41 3.86 -0.97
N ASP A 56 13.61 3.84 0.09
CA ASP A 56 12.45 2.96 0.20
C ASP A 56 11.36 3.39 -0.78
N VAL A 57 10.81 2.43 -1.51
CA VAL A 57 9.69 2.61 -2.43
C VAL A 57 8.62 1.59 -2.08
N ARG A 58 7.39 2.06 -1.85
CA ARG A 58 6.22 1.23 -1.57
C ARG A 58 5.18 1.39 -2.67
N LEU A 59 4.38 0.34 -2.89
CA LEU A 59 3.24 0.46 -3.81
C LEU A 59 2.24 1.54 -3.34
N GLY A 60 2.01 1.63 -2.03
CA GLY A 60 1.12 2.63 -1.44
C GLY A 60 1.51 4.09 -1.71
N ASP A 61 2.79 4.38 -1.97
CA ASP A 61 3.26 5.74 -2.30
C ASP A 61 2.69 6.24 -3.64
N PHE A 62 2.18 5.34 -4.48
CA PHE A 62 1.59 5.64 -5.78
C PHE A 62 0.05 5.58 -5.80
N ALA A 63 -0.61 5.60 -4.65
CA ALA A 63 -2.07 5.58 -4.57
C ALA A 63 -2.73 6.66 -5.47
N GLY A 64 -3.75 6.26 -6.22
CA GLY A 64 -4.45 7.14 -7.16
C GLY A 64 -3.72 7.40 -8.48
N LYS A 65 -2.58 6.75 -8.73
CA LYS A 65 -1.85 6.81 -10.00
C LYS A 65 -1.90 5.46 -10.70
N THR A 66 -1.97 5.47 -12.03
CA THR A 66 -1.75 4.26 -12.82
C THR A 66 -0.26 3.97 -12.90
N VAL A 67 0.14 2.78 -12.48
CA VAL A 67 1.55 2.34 -12.44
C VAL A 67 1.70 1.06 -13.25
N VAL A 68 2.80 0.94 -13.97
CA VAL A 68 3.21 -0.29 -14.66
C VAL A 68 4.45 -0.83 -13.97
N LEU A 69 4.39 -2.07 -13.49
CA LEU A 69 5.52 -2.78 -12.89
C LEU A 69 6.07 -3.79 -13.88
N TRP A 70 7.35 -3.67 -14.23
CA TRP A 70 8.02 -4.51 -15.21
C TRP A 70 9.22 -5.22 -14.58
N PHE A 71 9.24 -6.54 -14.61
CA PHE A 71 10.35 -7.36 -14.11
C PHE A 71 11.27 -7.75 -15.26
N TYR A 72 12.58 -7.57 -15.07
CA TYR A 72 13.58 -7.96 -16.05
C TYR A 72 14.79 -8.58 -15.33
N PRO A 73 15.43 -9.64 -15.88
CA PRO A 73 16.42 -10.43 -15.14
C PRO A 73 17.71 -9.68 -14.82
N LYS A 74 18.08 -8.68 -15.63
CA LYS A 74 19.35 -7.96 -15.51
C LYS A 74 19.20 -6.48 -15.83
N ALA A 75 19.59 -5.65 -14.86
CA ALA A 75 19.82 -4.21 -15.01
C ALA A 75 20.89 -3.90 -16.07
N ASP A 76 20.76 -2.76 -16.77
CA ASP A 76 21.81 -2.16 -17.60
C ASP A 76 22.28 -2.97 -18.83
N THR A 77 21.36 -3.64 -19.53
CA THR A 77 21.68 -4.24 -20.84
C THR A 77 21.46 -3.22 -21.97
N PRO A 78 22.46 -2.93 -22.84
CA PRO A 78 22.19 -2.23 -24.09
C PRO A 78 21.34 -3.15 -24.98
N GLY A 79 20.20 -2.63 -25.42
CA GLY A 79 19.29 -3.31 -26.36
C GLY A 79 19.87 -3.37 -27.77
#